data_AF-A0A8J5LJ08-F1
#
_entry.id   AF-A0A8J5LJ08-F1
#
_cell.length_a   1.000
_cell.length_b   1.000
_cell.length_c   1.000
_cell.angle_alpha   90.00
_cell.angle_beta   90.00
_cell.angle_gamma   90.00
#
_symmetry.space_group_name_H-M   'P 1'
#
loop_
_entity.id
_entity.type
_entity.pdbx_description
1 polymer ?
#
loop_
_entity_poly.entity_id
_entity_poly.type
_entity_poly.pdbx_seq_one_letter_code
_entity_poly.pdbx_strand_id
1 'polypeptide(L)'
;MENGPPDSVPDWTRDQLSPKKRWQLVKCQNGLRIFQELLEVDYLPRRYSKAMKAVGVVEATCEAIFELVMSMEGTRFEWDCSFHYGCLVEEVDGHTAILYHRMQQQWFPMFVWPRDLCYVRYWRRNDDGSYGGGFKISPLKSRNGGPRTQVQHLMQIDLKGWFVGYLPLFQQHSLLQMLNTVAGMRELFSQTDEIYTTPRIPIMVNMTSDSSFNKEQKGREINIQSSQSLSNVFNDSRHSIILDEDTDEDEDNQIIEMEDEGNTGIIQTEVGVETLDTFDTSCFSGNLHWDEGENSRNCYQIPDGNNFKVRGNFLTKLVAVDWLKSTKRMDHVVRQPGCAAQVASKKGLFSLVINLQIPGSTHYSMVFYHVKKQVEPGSLLQRFVDGDDEFRNTRLKLIPSVPKGSWIVRQSVGSSPCLLGKAVDCTYIRGEKYLEIDVDIGSSTVANGVLGLVFGVITSLVVDMAFLIQAIGSDELPERLIGAVRIAHIELSSAVLADIPDTPPSE
;
A
#
# COMPACT_ATOMS: atom_id res chain seq x y z
N MET A 1 26.55 -11.31 23.14
CA MET A 1 26.28 -9.92 22.70
C MET A 1 24.90 -9.95 22.08
N GLU A 2 23.95 -9.30 22.75
CA GLU A 2 22.52 -9.29 22.39
C GLU A 2 22.33 -8.55 21.06
N ASN A 3 21.91 -9.26 20.00
CA ASN A 3 21.30 -8.61 18.85
C ASN A 3 19.83 -8.39 19.22
N GLY A 4 19.52 -7.19 19.73
CA GLY A 4 18.14 -6.75 19.94
C GLY A 4 17.39 -6.59 18.60
N PRO A 5 16.06 -6.40 18.64
CA PRO A 5 15.32 -6.02 17.45
C PRO A 5 15.91 -4.72 16.86
N PRO A 6 15.74 -4.45 15.55
CA PRO A 6 16.10 -3.16 14.97
C PRO A 6 15.52 -2.02 15.80
N ASP A 7 16.26 -0.94 16.04
CA ASP A 7 15.88 0.17 16.95
C ASP A 7 14.50 0.79 16.62
N SER A 8 13.94 0.51 15.44
CA SER A 8 12.61 0.93 14.97
C SER A 8 11.44 0.02 15.39
N VAL A 9 11.69 -1.16 15.99
CA VAL A 9 10.65 -2.11 16.42
C VAL A 9 10.54 -2.11 17.95
N PRO A 10 9.41 -1.65 18.53
CA PRO A 10 9.23 -1.64 19.98
C PRO A 10 9.32 -3.06 20.57
N ASP A 11 10.27 -3.27 21.49
CA ASP A 11 10.35 -4.52 22.26
C ASP A 11 9.25 -4.56 23.33
N TRP A 12 8.09 -5.09 22.96
CA TRP A 12 6.91 -5.27 23.82
C TRP A 12 7.06 -6.38 24.88
N THR A 13 8.20 -7.08 24.90
CA THR A 13 8.47 -8.15 25.88
C THR A 13 9.35 -7.73 27.04
N ARG A 14 9.96 -6.53 26.99
CA ARG A 14 10.61 -5.91 28.15
C ARG A 14 9.57 -5.12 28.96
N ASP A 15 9.28 -5.60 30.16
CA ASP A 15 8.43 -4.94 31.17
C ASP A 15 9.13 -3.71 31.81
N GLN A 16 9.86 -2.90 31.05
CA GLN A 16 10.58 -1.74 31.58
C GLN A 16 10.08 -0.42 30.99
N LEU A 17 9.45 0.36 31.88
CA LEU A 17 9.17 1.80 31.82
C LEU A 17 7.93 2.32 31.07
N SER A 18 7.02 1.47 30.57
CA SER A 18 5.67 1.92 30.15
C SER A 18 4.65 1.82 31.30
N PRO A 19 3.66 2.74 31.42
CA PRO A 19 2.57 2.58 32.39
C PRO A 19 1.94 1.19 32.25
N LYS A 20 1.71 0.52 33.39
CA LYS A 20 1.32 -0.89 33.45
C LYS A 20 0.06 -1.12 32.62
N LYS A 21 0.21 -1.62 31.40
CA LYS A 21 -0.89 -1.83 30.45
C LYS A 21 -2.00 -2.63 31.12
N ARG A 22 -3.18 -2.03 31.26
CA ARG A 22 -4.35 -2.69 31.87
C ARG A 22 -5.10 -3.46 30.80
N TRP A 23 -5.56 -4.66 31.14
CA TRP A 23 -6.25 -5.57 30.21
C TRP A 23 -7.65 -5.88 30.73
N GLN A 24 -8.66 -5.67 29.90
CA GLN A 24 -10.04 -6.07 30.19
C GLN A 24 -10.34 -7.42 29.55
N LEU A 25 -10.89 -8.36 30.31
CA LEU A 25 -11.42 -9.62 29.75
C LEU A 25 -12.68 -9.30 28.95
N VAL A 26 -12.66 -9.59 27.65
CA VAL A 26 -13.78 -9.31 26.73
C VAL A 26 -14.57 -10.58 26.44
N LYS A 27 -13.90 -11.74 26.35
CA LYS A 27 -14.54 -13.02 26.05
C LYS A 27 -13.81 -14.18 26.73
N CYS A 28 -14.56 -15.16 27.20
CA CYS A 28 -14.03 -16.46 27.62
C CYS A 28 -14.84 -17.54 26.91
N GLN A 29 -14.21 -18.38 26.11
CA GLN A 29 -14.89 -19.44 25.35
C GLN A 29 -13.98 -20.65 25.23
N ASN A 30 -14.48 -21.83 25.59
CA ASN A 30 -13.74 -23.10 25.49
C ASN A 30 -12.34 -23.01 26.12
N GLY A 31 -12.16 -22.40 27.28
CA GLY A 31 -10.83 -22.26 27.91
C GLY A 31 -9.86 -21.27 27.23
N LEU A 32 -10.29 -20.56 26.17
CA LEU A 32 -9.59 -19.41 25.61
C LEU A 32 -10.09 -18.12 26.27
N ARG A 33 -9.17 -17.30 26.79
CA ARG A 33 -9.49 -15.98 27.35
C ARG A 33 -9.00 -14.90 26.41
N ILE A 34 -9.90 -14.01 26.00
CA ILE A 34 -9.61 -12.89 25.10
C ILE A 34 -9.69 -11.59 25.88
N PHE A 35 -8.64 -10.80 25.80
CA PHE A 35 -8.53 -9.51 26.45
C PHE A 35 -8.34 -8.40 25.43
N GLN A 36 -8.75 -7.20 25.82
CA GLN A 36 -8.51 -5.97 25.08
C GLN A 36 -7.76 -4.99 25.99
N GLU A 37 -6.83 -4.24 25.41
CA GLU A 37 -6.09 -3.21 26.12
C GLU A 37 -7.03 -2.07 26.55
N LEU A 38 -6.89 -1.65 27.81
CA LEU A 38 -7.52 -0.46 28.36
C LEU A 38 -6.54 0.72 28.18
N LEU A 39 -6.97 1.73 27.44
CA LEU A 39 -6.23 2.98 27.29
C LEU A 39 -6.65 3.91 28.44
N GLU A 40 -5.68 4.49 29.14
CA GLU A 40 -5.95 5.37 30.31
C GLU A 40 -6.43 6.78 29.90
N VAL A 41 -6.48 7.09 28.60
CA VAL A 41 -6.80 8.43 28.07
C VAL A 41 -7.62 8.30 26.77
N ASP A 42 -8.86 8.79 26.77
CA ASP A 42 -9.83 8.71 25.64
C ASP A 42 -9.54 9.67 24.45
N TYR A 43 -8.34 10.25 24.38
CA TYR A 43 -7.98 11.26 23.37
C TYR A 43 -7.40 10.69 22.07
N LEU A 44 -7.30 9.36 21.93
CA LEU A 44 -6.88 8.79 20.64
C LEU A 44 -8.05 8.88 19.64
N PRO A 45 -7.83 9.42 18.43
CA PRO A 45 -8.85 9.42 17.40
C PRO A 45 -9.36 7.99 17.18
N ARG A 46 -10.69 7.82 16.99
CA ARG A 46 -11.45 6.56 16.79
C ARG A 46 -10.91 5.58 15.72
N ARG A 47 -9.76 5.87 15.11
CA ARG A 47 -9.18 5.19 13.94
C ARG A 47 -8.18 4.07 14.28
N TYR A 48 -7.67 3.97 15.51
CA TYR A 48 -6.74 2.90 15.87
C TYR A 48 -7.47 1.70 16.47
N SER A 49 -7.21 0.51 15.94
CA SER A 49 -7.68 -0.73 16.56
C SER A 49 -6.98 -0.91 17.90
N LYS A 50 -7.75 -1.26 18.94
CA LYS A 50 -7.20 -1.56 20.26
C LYS A 50 -6.41 -2.86 20.18
N ALA A 51 -5.27 -2.94 20.86
CA ALA A 51 -4.55 -4.19 20.96
C ALA A 51 -5.41 -5.24 21.68
N MET A 52 -5.42 -6.45 21.14
CA MET A 52 -6.14 -7.58 21.71
C MET A 52 -5.16 -8.72 21.93
N LYS A 53 -5.41 -9.53 22.97
CA LYS A 53 -4.65 -10.75 23.20
C LYS A 53 -5.56 -11.92 23.51
N ALA A 54 -5.18 -13.09 23.04
CA ALA A 54 -5.81 -14.35 23.45
C ALA A 54 -4.83 -15.20 24.25
N VAL A 55 -5.33 -15.85 25.30
CA VAL A 55 -4.54 -16.67 26.21
C VAL A 55 -5.21 -18.02 26.38
N GLY A 56 -4.49 -19.08 26.03
CA GLY A 56 -4.92 -20.47 26.16
C GLY A 56 -3.82 -21.35 26.76
N VAL A 57 -4.18 -22.59 27.09
CA VAL A 57 -3.24 -23.64 27.47
C VAL A 57 -3.36 -24.76 26.45
N VAL A 58 -2.22 -25.24 25.97
CA VAL A 58 -2.07 -26.32 24.99
C VAL A 58 -1.28 -27.45 25.65
N GLU A 59 -1.71 -28.69 25.44
CA GLU A 59 -1.06 -29.89 25.97
C GLU A 59 0.04 -30.38 25.03
N ALA A 60 1.06 -29.55 24.84
CA ALA A 60 2.22 -29.83 24.00
C ALA A 60 3.47 -29.12 24.56
N THR A 61 4.65 -29.47 24.05
CA THR A 61 5.91 -28.77 24.40
C THR A 61 5.95 -27.37 23.77
N CYS A 62 6.74 -26.47 24.34
CA CYS A 62 6.94 -25.14 23.76
C CYS A 62 7.52 -25.24 22.34
N GLU A 63 8.45 -26.16 22.13
CA GLU A 63 9.10 -26.43 20.84
C GLU A 63 8.09 -26.81 19.75
N ALA A 64 7.19 -27.77 20.03
CA ALA A 64 6.21 -28.23 19.04
C ALA A 64 5.23 -27.12 18.63
N ILE A 65 4.80 -26.30 19.59
CA ILE A 65 3.92 -25.16 19.33
C ILE A 65 4.67 -24.08 18.54
N PHE A 66 5.93 -23.82 18.89
CA PHE A 66 6.77 -22.86 18.19
C PHE A 66 6.95 -23.26 16.72
N GLU A 67 7.34 -24.51 16.43
CA GLU A 67 7.47 -25.02 15.05
C GLU A 67 6.17 -24.87 14.26
N LEU A 68 5.03 -25.24 14.86
CA LEU A 68 3.71 -25.11 14.24
C LEU A 68 3.40 -23.65 13.85
N VAL A 69 3.63 -22.70 14.77
CA VAL A 69 3.39 -21.26 14.55
C VAL A 69 4.34 -20.68 13.51
N MET A 70 5.57 -21.18 13.46
CA MET A 70 6.61 -20.68 12.57
C MET A 70 6.40 -21.16 11.12
N SER A 71 5.77 -22.32 10.93
CA SER A 71 5.39 -22.82 9.61
C SER A 71 4.32 -21.94 8.95
N MET A 72 4.59 -21.56 7.70
CA MET A 72 3.64 -20.87 6.81
C MET A 72 3.13 -21.82 5.72
N GLU A 73 3.29 -23.13 5.90
CA GLU A 73 2.92 -24.14 4.92
C GLU A 73 1.39 -24.25 4.74
N GLY A 74 1.00 -24.94 3.66
CA GLY A 74 -0.40 -25.12 3.30
C GLY A 74 -1.26 -25.71 4.41
N THR A 75 -0.73 -26.55 5.31
CA THR A 75 -1.50 -27.20 6.39
C THR A 75 -1.94 -26.25 7.51
N ARG A 76 -1.50 -24.99 7.51
CA ARG A 76 -1.89 -24.02 8.54
C ARG A 76 -3.40 -23.74 8.59
N PHE A 77 -4.13 -23.87 7.47
CA PHE A 77 -5.59 -23.71 7.46
C PHE A 77 -6.32 -24.71 8.36
N GLU A 78 -5.68 -25.82 8.74
CA GLU A 78 -6.28 -26.85 9.61
C GLU A 78 -6.55 -26.34 11.02
N TRP A 79 -5.78 -25.34 11.48
CA TRP A 79 -5.87 -24.81 12.84
C TRP A 79 -5.95 -23.26 12.91
N ASP A 80 -5.69 -22.55 11.81
CA ASP A 80 -5.86 -21.10 11.70
C ASP A 80 -7.00 -20.76 10.73
N CYS A 81 -8.18 -20.44 11.28
CA CYS A 81 -9.36 -20.11 10.48
C CYS A 81 -9.25 -18.77 9.72
N SER A 82 -8.25 -17.95 10.05
CA SER A 82 -7.97 -16.68 9.37
C SER A 82 -6.94 -16.82 8.26
N PHE A 83 -6.29 -17.97 8.14
CA PHE A 83 -5.25 -18.23 7.14
C PHE A 83 -5.88 -18.69 5.82
N HIS A 84 -5.49 -18.04 4.72
CA HIS A 84 -5.80 -18.52 3.38
C HIS A 84 -4.54 -19.03 2.68
N TYR A 85 -3.48 -18.21 2.69
CA TYR A 85 -2.19 -18.53 2.08
C TYR A 85 -1.10 -17.72 2.77
N GLY A 86 0.12 -18.25 2.80
CA GLY A 86 1.27 -17.47 3.19
C GLY A 86 2.57 -18.07 2.69
N CYS A 87 3.61 -17.25 2.64
CA CYS A 87 4.94 -17.68 2.24
C CYS A 87 6.02 -16.84 2.91
N LEU A 88 7.21 -17.44 3.01
CA LEU A 88 8.44 -16.74 3.32
C LEU A 88 8.84 -15.91 2.09
N VAL A 89 8.91 -14.59 2.25
CA VAL A 89 9.36 -13.68 1.19
C VAL A 89 10.88 -13.58 1.23
N GLU A 90 11.45 -13.38 2.42
CA GLU A 90 12.89 -13.21 2.60
C GLU A 90 13.27 -13.64 4.03
N GLU A 91 14.33 -14.43 4.16
CA GLU A 91 14.99 -14.67 5.45
C GLU A 91 16.06 -13.61 5.63
N VAL A 92 15.87 -12.72 6.62
CA VAL A 92 16.81 -11.63 6.90
C VAL A 92 17.97 -12.17 7.74
N ASP A 93 17.63 -12.94 8.77
CA ASP A 93 18.55 -13.70 9.60
C ASP A 93 17.81 -14.91 10.23
N GLY A 94 18.50 -15.75 11.00
CA GLY A 94 17.88 -16.94 11.62
C GLY A 94 16.77 -16.66 12.64
N HIS A 95 16.54 -15.39 13.00
CA HIS A 95 15.53 -14.91 13.94
C HIS A 95 14.49 -13.98 13.29
N THR A 96 14.76 -13.46 12.10
CA THR A 96 14.00 -12.40 11.43
C THR A 96 13.67 -12.80 9.99
N ALA A 97 12.39 -12.73 9.63
CA ALA A 97 11.92 -13.05 8.29
C ALA A 97 10.84 -12.08 7.83
N ILE A 98 10.77 -11.83 6.52
CA ILE A 98 9.66 -11.12 5.88
C ILE A 98 8.67 -12.16 5.37
N LEU A 99 7.40 -12.01 5.75
CA LEU A 99 6.32 -12.92 5.40
C LEU A 99 5.25 -12.21 4.60
N TYR A 100 4.70 -12.92 3.61
CA TYR A 100 3.44 -12.57 2.98
C TYR A 100 2.34 -13.50 3.51
N HIS A 101 1.21 -12.94 3.90
CA HIS A 101 0.07 -13.66 4.46
C HIS A 101 -1.22 -13.09 3.90
N ARG A 102 -1.96 -13.92 3.18
CA ARG A 102 -3.31 -13.62 2.71
C ARG A 102 -4.33 -14.15 3.71
N MET A 103 -5.19 -13.25 4.18
CA MET A 103 -6.21 -13.54 5.16
C MET A 103 -7.48 -14.08 4.52
N GLN A 104 -8.09 -15.08 5.16
CA GLN A 104 -9.45 -15.50 4.92
C GLN A 104 -10.43 -14.64 5.73
N GLN A 105 -11.24 -13.84 5.04
CA GLN A 105 -12.26 -12.99 5.65
C GLN A 105 -13.64 -13.40 5.13
N GLN A 106 -14.44 -14.03 5.99
CA GLN A 106 -15.77 -14.53 5.62
C GLN A 106 -16.91 -13.57 5.99
N TRP A 107 -16.59 -12.43 6.63
CA TRP A 107 -17.61 -11.50 7.10
C TRP A 107 -17.94 -10.46 6.02
N PHE A 108 -19.15 -10.56 5.49
CA PHE A 108 -19.75 -9.60 4.55
C PHE A 108 -18.96 -9.43 3.23
N PRO A 109 -18.84 -10.49 2.40
CA PRO A 109 -17.99 -10.52 1.20
C PRO A 109 -18.42 -9.53 0.10
N MET A 110 -19.62 -8.96 0.18
CA MET A 110 -20.09 -7.98 -0.81
C MET A 110 -19.42 -6.60 -0.68
N PHE A 111 -18.90 -6.23 0.50
CA PHE A 111 -18.34 -4.88 0.72
C PHE A 111 -16.95 -4.91 1.38
N VAL A 112 -16.46 -6.09 1.76
CA VAL A 112 -15.15 -6.28 2.36
C VAL A 112 -14.32 -7.21 1.47
N TRP A 113 -13.34 -6.63 0.80
CA TRP A 113 -12.34 -7.38 0.05
C TRP A 113 -11.43 -8.18 0.99
N PRO A 114 -10.85 -9.33 0.56
CA PRO A 114 -9.78 -10.00 1.30
C PRO A 114 -8.63 -9.03 1.64
N ARG A 115 -7.86 -9.36 2.68
CA ARG A 115 -6.68 -8.58 3.09
C ARG A 115 -5.42 -9.40 2.97
N ASP A 116 -4.39 -8.76 2.46
CA ASP A 116 -3.07 -9.31 2.34
C ASP A 116 -2.15 -8.50 3.28
N LEU A 117 -1.25 -9.20 3.97
CA LEU A 117 -0.29 -8.64 4.90
C LEU A 117 1.10 -8.99 4.41
N CYS A 118 1.99 -8.00 4.39
CA CYS A 118 3.43 -8.20 4.27
C CYS A 118 4.08 -7.63 5.52
N TYR A 119 4.70 -8.48 6.34
CA TYR A 119 5.21 -8.07 7.64
C TYR A 119 6.51 -8.78 8.01
N VAL A 120 7.30 -8.11 8.83
CA VAL A 120 8.50 -8.69 9.45
C VAL A 120 8.07 -9.49 10.68
N ARG A 121 8.46 -10.76 10.74
CA ARG A 121 8.36 -11.62 11.91
C ARG A 121 9.74 -11.76 12.54
N TYR A 122 9.84 -11.33 13.79
CA TYR A 122 11.00 -11.57 14.64
C TYR A 122 10.64 -12.54 15.76
N TRP A 123 11.53 -13.46 16.11
CA TRP A 123 11.34 -14.36 17.24
C TRP A 123 12.61 -14.53 18.09
N ARG A 124 12.42 -14.84 19.37
CA ARG A 124 13.50 -15.16 20.30
C ARG A 124 13.13 -16.32 21.23
N ARG A 125 14.14 -17.05 21.69
CA ARG A 125 14.03 -18.06 22.75
C ARG A 125 14.70 -17.53 24.01
N ASN A 126 14.02 -17.60 25.14
CA ASN A 126 14.55 -17.20 26.44
C ASN A 126 15.15 -18.41 27.17
N ASP A 127 15.99 -18.16 28.18
CA ASP A 127 16.67 -19.19 28.97
C ASP A 127 15.71 -20.12 29.73
N ASP A 128 14.51 -19.64 30.05
CA ASP A 128 13.44 -20.41 30.68
C ASP A 128 12.72 -21.37 29.71
N GLY A 129 13.16 -21.44 28.44
CA GLY A 129 12.57 -22.26 27.39
C GLY A 129 11.32 -21.67 26.75
N SER A 130 10.98 -20.41 27.06
CA SER A 130 9.87 -19.72 26.41
C SER A 130 10.27 -19.07 25.09
N TYR A 131 9.32 -18.96 24.17
CA TYR A 131 9.49 -18.26 22.89
C TYR A 131 8.67 -16.97 22.88
N GLY A 132 9.20 -15.93 22.21
CA GLY A 132 8.56 -14.62 22.05
C GLY A 132 8.68 -14.11 20.61
N GLY A 133 7.69 -13.36 20.10
CA GLY A 133 7.72 -12.83 18.72
C GLY A 133 6.34 -12.61 18.07
N GLY A 134 5.40 -12.01 18.80
CA GLY A 134 3.97 -11.89 18.45
C GLY A 134 3.14 -12.95 19.17
N PHE A 135 3.70 -14.16 19.28
CA PHE A 135 3.28 -15.17 20.24
C PHE A 135 4.19 -15.13 21.47
N LYS A 136 3.64 -15.44 22.64
CA LYS A 136 4.38 -15.79 23.85
C LYS A 136 4.02 -17.22 24.23
N ILE A 137 4.99 -18.12 24.11
CA ILE A 137 4.84 -19.55 24.33
C ILE A 137 5.67 -19.90 25.57
N SER A 138 5.02 -20.15 26.70
CA SER A 138 5.70 -20.31 28.00
C SER A 138 5.38 -21.66 28.64
N PRO A 139 6.39 -22.39 29.16
CA PRO A 139 6.15 -23.69 29.78
C PRO A 139 5.33 -23.54 31.06
N LEU A 140 4.44 -24.49 31.30
CA LEU A 140 3.69 -24.62 32.55
C LEU A 140 4.13 -25.89 33.29
N LYS A 141 3.87 -25.91 34.59
CA LYS A 141 4.03 -27.14 35.38
C LYS A 141 3.13 -28.23 34.78
N SER A 142 3.74 -29.40 34.56
CA SER A 142 3.04 -30.59 34.10
C SER A 142 1.85 -30.91 35.00
N ARG A 143 0.76 -31.37 34.39
CA ARG A 143 -0.40 -31.94 35.08
C ARG A 143 -0.56 -33.36 34.53
N ASN A 144 -0.62 -34.34 35.41
CA ASN A 144 -0.73 -35.77 35.05
C ASN A 144 0.46 -36.32 34.24
N GLY A 145 1.65 -35.70 34.30
CA GLY A 145 2.85 -36.17 33.61
C GLY A 145 3.01 -35.69 32.17
N GLY A 146 1.99 -35.05 31.58
CA GLY A 146 2.05 -34.50 30.22
C GLY A 146 2.64 -33.07 30.14
N PRO A 147 3.23 -32.67 29.00
CA PRO A 147 3.70 -31.31 28.78
C PRO A 147 2.50 -30.34 28.71
N ARG A 148 2.69 -29.13 29.25
CA ARG A 148 1.66 -28.08 29.22
C ARG A 148 2.32 -26.75 28.93
N THR A 149 1.74 -26.00 28.01
CA THR A 149 2.30 -24.74 27.55
C THR A 149 1.20 -23.68 27.54
N GLN A 150 1.49 -22.52 28.11
CA GLN A 150 0.66 -21.34 27.98
C GLN A 150 1.00 -20.64 26.67
N VAL A 151 -0.02 -20.43 25.84
CA VAL A 151 0.12 -19.69 24.58
C VAL A 151 -0.62 -18.37 24.71
N GLN A 152 0.07 -17.28 24.41
CA GLN A 152 -0.52 -15.96 24.28
C GLN A 152 -0.28 -15.47 22.85
N HIS A 153 -1.34 -15.04 22.17
CA HIS A 153 -1.24 -14.37 20.87
C HIS A 153 -1.65 -12.93 21.07
N LEU A 154 -0.73 -12.00 20.84
CA LEU A 154 -0.96 -10.56 20.95
C LEU A 154 -1.03 -9.97 19.55
N MET A 155 -2.06 -9.16 19.29
CA MET A 155 -2.26 -8.57 17.98
C MET A 155 -2.86 -7.17 18.08
N GLN A 156 -2.31 -6.27 17.27
CA GLN A 156 -2.91 -4.99 16.93
C GLN A 156 -2.74 -4.83 15.42
N ILE A 157 -3.84 -4.57 14.72
CA ILE A 157 -3.84 -4.54 13.26
C ILE A 157 -4.86 -3.54 12.74
N ASP A 158 -4.44 -2.68 11.83
CA ASP A 158 -5.32 -1.80 11.09
C ASP A 158 -5.56 -2.40 9.70
N LEU A 159 -6.76 -2.93 9.48
CA LEU A 159 -7.14 -3.55 8.21
C LEU A 159 -7.32 -2.53 7.08
N LYS A 160 -7.34 -1.22 7.38
CA LYS A 160 -7.59 -0.12 6.43
C LYS A 160 -8.86 -0.30 5.57
N GLY A 161 -9.19 0.72 4.79
CA GLY A 161 -10.28 0.71 3.82
C GLY A 161 -11.48 1.57 4.24
N TRP A 162 -12.13 2.16 3.24
CA TRP A 162 -13.16 3.17 3.42
C TRP A 162 -14.36 2.65 4.25
N PHE A 163 -14.82 1.43 4.01
CA PHE A 163 -15.95 0.83 4.74
C PHE A 163 -15.63 0.48 6.20
N VAL A 164 -14.36 0.21 6.52
CA VAL A 164 -13.92 -0.21 7.86
C VAL A 164 -14.07 0.91 8.89
N GLY A 165 -13.94 2.17 8.48
CA GLY A 165 -14.17 3.33 9.34
C GLY A 165 -15.64 3.52 9.76
N TYR A 166 -16.59 2.96 9.01
CA TYR A 166 -18.03 3.06 9.31
C TYR A 166 -18.54 1.91 10.18
N LEU A 167 -17.82 0.78 10.25
CA LEU A 167 -18.21 -0.40 11.03
C LEU A 167 -17.07 -0.89 11.94
N PRO A 168 -16.90 -0.29 13.14
CA PRO A 168 -15.90 -0.71 14.12
C PRO A 168 -15.98 -2.21 14.49
N LEU A 169 -17.19 -2.79 14.42
CA LEU A 169 -17.44 -4.21 14.68
C LEU A 169 -16.69 -5.14 13.70
N PHE A 170 -16.38 -4.68 12.48
CA PHE A 170 -15.64 -5.47 11.51
C PHE A 170 -14.21 -5.76 11.96
N GLN A 171 -13.51 -4.70 12.40
CA GLN A 171 -12.13 -4.84 12.87
C GLN A 171 -12.10 -5.79 14.06
N GLN A 172 -13.00 -5.58 15.02
CA GLN A 172 -13.10 -6.46 16.19
C GLN A 172 -13.41 -7.90 15.80
N HIS A 173 -14.33 -8.15 14.87
CA HIS A 173 -14.63 -9.50 14.39
C HIS A 173 -13.41 -10.16 13.75
N SER A 174 -12.69 -9.45 12.89
CA SER A 174 -11.50 -9.97 12.21
C SER A 174 -10.37 -10.28 13.19
N LEU A 175 -10.11 -9.40 14.17
CA LEU A 175 -9.15 -9.65 15.24
C LEU A 175 -9.55 -10.89 16.07
N LEU A 176 -10.84 -11.04 16.39
CA LEU A 176 -11.32 -12.24 17.11
C LEU A 176 -11.10 -13.52 16.31
N GLN A 177 -11.28 -13.50 14.98
CA GLN A 177 -10.97 -14.65 14.12
C GLN A 177 -9.48 -15.00 14.16
N MET A 178 -8.60 -14.00 13.99
CA MET A 178 -7.15 -14.22 14.08
C MET A 178 -6.72 -14.74 15.46
N LEU A 179 -7.36 -14.29 16.53
CA LEU A 179 -7.08 -14.74 17.88
C LEU A 179 -7.61 -16.16 18.19
N ASN A 180 -8.56 -16.69 17.40
CA ASN A 180 -9.03 -18.07 17.54
C ASN A 180 -7.97 -19.10 17.15
N THR A 181 -6.88 -18.70 16.48
CA THR A 181 -5.68 -19.53 16.24
C THR A 181 -5.22 -20.31 17.48
N VAL A 182 -5.27 -19.70 18.66
CA VAL A 182 -4.88 -20.35 19.92
C VAL A 182 -5.82 -21.51 20.28
N ALA A 183 -7.12 -21.37 20.00
CA ALA A 183 -8.07 -22.45 20.20
C ALA A 183 -7.90 -23.57 19.17
N GLY A 184 -7.64 -23.23 17.90
CA GLY A 184 -7.38 -24.21 16.84
C GLY A 184 -6.11 -25.03 17.09
N MET A 185 -5.00 -24.38 17.48
CA MET A 185 -3.77 -25.09 17.90
C MET A 185 -4.03 -26.06 19.04
N ARG A 186 -4.79 -25.62 20.06
CA ARG A 186 -5.11 -26.49 21.18
C ARG A 186 -5.88 -27.74 20.74
N GLU A 187 -6.87 -27.57 19.87
CA GLU A 187 -7.67 -28.68 19.36
C GLU A 187 -6.84 -29.66 18.52
N LEU A 188 -5.96 -29.12 17.66
CA LEU A 188 -5.03 -29.92 16.86
C LEU A 188 -4.15 -30.82 17.73
N PHE A 189 -3.54 -30.26 18.78
CA PHE A 189 -2.71 -31.02 19.70
C PHE A 189 -3.50 -31.98 20.61
N SER A 190 -4.79 -31.73 20.87
CA SER A 190 -5.63 -32.68 21.62
C SER A 190 -6.08 -33.89 20.81
N GLN A 191 -6.03 -33.82 19.47
CA GLN A 191 -6.40 -34.92 18.59
C GLN A 191 -5.23 -35.85 18.25
N THR A 192 -3.99 -35.44 18.53
CA THR A 192 -2.79 -36.18 18.18
C THR A 192 -2.29 -36.99 19.39
N ASP A 193 -2.77 -38.24 19.51
CA ASP A 193 -2.33 -39.21 20.53
C ASP A 193 -0.94 -39.82 20.25
N GLU A 194 -0.31 -39.50 19.12
CA GLU A 194 0.97 -40.09 18.70
C GLU A 194 2.07 -39.04 18.45
N ILE A 195 3.26 -39.42 18.91
CA ILE A 195 4.53 -38.69 18.86
C ILE A 195 4.82 -38.21 17.43
N TYR A 196 4.89 -36.90 17.21
CA TYR A 196 5.46 -36.35 15.98
C TYR A 196 6.93 -36.80 15.87
N THR A 197 7.22 -37.73 14.97
CA THR A 197 8.53 -37.75 14.31
C THR A 197 8.58 -36.55 13.38
N THR A 198 9.45 -35.61 13.71
CA THR A 198 9.75 -34.39 12.96
C THR A 198 10.11 -34.70 11.50
N PRO A 199 9.51 -34.03 10.50
CA PRO A 199 10.17 -33.88 9.21
C PRO A 199 11.39 -32.99 9.45
N ARG A 200 12.58 -33.49 9.10
CA ARG A 200 13.78 -32.65 9.03
C ARG A 200 13.53 -31.57 7.97
N ILE A 201 13.91 -30.34 8.31
CA ILE A 201 13.98 -29.17 7.41
C ILE A 201 14.41 -29.63 6.01
N PRO A 202 13.54 -29.54 4.97
CA PRO A 202 14.05 -29.55 3.62
C PRO A 202 14.78 -28.23 3.43
N ILE A 203 16.10 -28.31 3.25
CA ILE A 203 16.86 -27.24 2.60
C ILE A 203 16.12 -26.97 1.29
N MET A 204 15.55 -25.77 1.13
CA MET A 204 14.81 -25.39 -0.07
C MET A 204 15.75 -25.45 -1.27
N VAL A 205 15.66 -26.53 -2.05
CA VAL A 205 16.35 -26.63 -3.34
C VAL A 205 15.52 -25.86 -4.36
N ASN A 206 16.18 -24.97 -5.10
CA ASN A 206 15.63 -24.20 -6.21
C ASN A 206 14.74 -25.06 -7.12
N MET A 207 13.45 -24.74 -7.17
CA MET A 207 12.53 -25.30 -8.18
C MET A 207 12.65 -24.46 -9.46
N THR A 208 13.63 -24.80 -10.29
CA THR A 208 13.57 -24.55 -11.73
C THR A 208 12.62 -25.58 -12.36
N SER A 209 11.53 -25.08 -12.95
CA SER A 209 10.72 -25.62 -14.06
C SER A 209 10.86 -27.11 -14.45
N ASP A 210 9.78 -27.90 -14.40
CA ASP A 210 8.93 -28.18 -15.58
C ASP A 210 7.84 -29.26 -15.38
N SER A 211 6.75 -29.09 -16.15
CA SER A 211 5.81 -30.08 -16.72
C SER A 211 4.55 -30.55 -15.93
N SER A 212 3.42 -29.97 -16.35
CA SER A 212 2.14 -30.60 -16.78
C SER A 212 1.61 -31.88 -16.10
N PHE A 213 0.35 -31.88 -15.62
CA PHE A 213 -0.65 -32.92 -15.95
C PHE A 213 -2.13 -32.48 -15.73
N ASN A 214 -2.87 -32.58 -16.83
CA ASN A 214 -4.29 -32.79 -17.13
C ASN A 214 -5.46 -32.63 -16.13
N LYS A 215 -6.52 -32.01 -16.71
CA LYS A 215 -7.96 -32.08 -16.39
C LYS A 215 -8.46 -33.47 -15.96
N GLU A 216 -9.34 -33.48 -14.96
CA GLU A 216 -10.60 -34.24 -15.04
C GLU A 216 -11.71 -33.61 -14.18
N GLN A 217 -12.86 -33.36 -14.81
CA GLN A 217 -14.12 -32.89 -14.23
C GLN A 217 -14.87 -34.06 -13.57
N LYS A 218 -15.53 -33.79 -12.43
CA LYS A 218 -16.87 -34.33 -12.18
C LYS A 218 -17.62 -33.51 -11.14
N GLY A 219 -18.76 -32.97 -11.57
CA GLY A 219 -19.64 -32.13 -10.78
C GLY A 219 -20.52 -32.91 -9.79
N ARG A 220 -21.04 -32.15 -8.82
CA ARG A 220 -22.28 -32.42 -8.11
C ARG A 220 -22.91 -31.08 -7.72
N GLU A 221 -23.92 -30.69 -8.47
CA GLU A 221 -24.85 -29.62 -8.11
C GLU A 221 -25.76 -30.12 -6.97
N ILE A 222 -25.99 -29.28 -5.96
CA ILE A 222 -27.11 -29.44 -5.03
C ILE A 222 -27.96 -28.17 -5.13
N ASN A 223 -29.19 -28.39 -5.57
CA ASN A 223 -30.26 -27.45 -5.80
C ASN A 223 -31.00 -27.18 -4.48
N ILE A 224 -31.12 -25.93 -4.04
CA ILE A 224 -32.13 -25.52 -3.06
C ILE A 224 -32.81 -24.24 -3.55
N GLN A 225 -34.12 -24.39 -3.78
CA GLN A 225 -35.05 -23.39 -4.27
C GLN A 225 -35.29 -22.25 -3.28
N SER A 226 -35.58 -21.11 -3.88
CA SER A 226 -36.10 -19.86 -3.33
C SER A 226 -37.31 -19.99 -2.39
N SER A 227 -37.37 -19.12 -1.39
CA SER A 227 -38.64 -18.62 -0.84
C SER A 227 -38.56 -17.14 -0.46
N GLN A 228 -39.22 -16.33 -1.29
CA GLN A 228 -40.12 -15.22 -0.94
C GLN A 228 -39.64 -14.05 -0.04
N SER A 229 -39.35 -12.95 -0.74
CA SER A 229 -39.85 -11.57 -0.53
C SER A 229 -40.78 -11.27 0.65
N LEU A 230 -40.41 -10.26 1.44
CA LEU A 230 -41.34 -9.33 2.09
C LEU A 230 -40.75 -7.90 2.04
N SER A 231 -41.43 -7.04 1.28
CA SER A 231 -41.29 -5.58 1.28
C SER A 231 -42.36 -4.96 2.18
N ASN A 232 -42.13 -3.70 2.58
CA ASN A 232 -43.04 -2.70 3.19
C ASN A 232 -43.06 -2.72 4.74
N VAL A 233 -42.98 -1.62 5.49
CA VAL A 233 -43.10 -0.16 5.26
C VAL A 233 -42.61 0.52 6.55
N PHE A 234 -41.93 1.67 6.48
CA PHE A 234 -42.32 2.92 7.16
C PHE A 234 -41.46 4.08 6.66
N ASN A 235 -42.15 5.20 6.52
CA ASN A 235 -41.83 6.40 5.78
C ASN A 235 -41.43 7.52 6.75
N ASP A 236 -40.72 8.50 6.21
CA ASP A 236 -40.71 9.91 6.61
C ASP A 236 -39.91 10.34 7.86
N SER A 237 -38.83 11.10 7.63
CA SER A 237 -38.70 12.45 8.19
C SER A 237 -37.46 13.14 7.60
N ARG A 238 -37.73 14.21 6.86
CA ARG A 238 -36.75 15.23 6.47
C ARG A 238 -36.35 16.02 7.71
N HIS A 239 -35.05 16.20 7.93
CA HIS A 239 -34.56 17.45 8.51
C HIS A 239 -33.15 17.76 8.05
N SER A 240 -33.07 18.86 7.31
CA SER A 240 -31.86 19.65 7.05
C SER A 240 -31.34 20.25 8.34
N ILE A 241 -30.03 20.20 8.57
CA ILE A 241 -29.32 21.16 9.42
C ILE A 241 -28.03 21.55 8.68
N ILE A 242 -27.85 22.87 8.54
CA ILE A 242 -26.76 23.61 7.92
C ILE A 242 -25.95 24.24 9.07
N LEU A 243 -24.62 24.18 8.93
CA LEU A 243 -23.53 24.98 9.56
C LEU A 243 -23.34 24.92 11.09
N ASP A 244 -22.09 24.69 11.52
CA ASP A 244 -21.25 25.81 11.97
C ASP A 244 -19.75 25.49 11.80
N GLU A 245 -19.01 26.55 11.48
CA GLU A 245 -17.57 26.67 11.40
C GLU A 245 -16.96 26.54 12.79
N ASP A 246 -15.82 25.87 12.93
CA ASP A 246 -14.91 26.14 14.05
C ASP A 246 -13.46 26.15 13.56
N THR A 247 -12.85 27.26 13.92
CA THR A 247 -11.57 27.87 13.58
C THR A 247 -10.35 27.09 14.10
N ASP A 248 -9.24 27.24 13.39
CA ASP A 248 -7.91 26.69 13.67
C ASP A 248 -7.31 27.11 15.02
N GLU A 249 -6.60 26.17 15.68
CA GLU A 249 -5.38 26.49 16.42
C GLU A 249 -4.30 25.43 16.12
N ASP A 250 -3.14 25.93 15.70
CA ASP A 250 -1.91 25.22 15.38
C ASP A 250 -1.29 24.55 16.62
N GLU A 251 -0.83 23.31 16.49
CA GLU A 251 0.25 22.80 17.35
C GLU A 251 1.32 22.12 16.49
N ASP A 252 2.48 22.77 16.47
CA ASP A 252 3.76 22.33 15.95
C ASP A 252 4.15 20.96 16.51
N ASN A 253 4.26 19.94 15.66
CA ASN A 253 5.02 18.74 16.02
C ASN A 253 6.50 19.01 15.77
N GLN A 254 7.20 19.29 16.87
CA GLN A 254 8.65 19.39 16.97
C GLN A 254 9.32 18.15 16.35
N ILE A 255 10.13 18.40 15.31
CA ILE A 255 11.13 17.46 14.82
C ILE A 255 12.24 17.44 15.87
N ILE A 256 12.49 16.27 16.46
CA ILE A 256 13.68 16.06 17.29
C ILE A 256 14.87 15.97 16.33
N GLU A 257 15.64 17.04 16.23
CA GLU A 257 17.01 17.00 15.69
C GLU A 257 17.88 16.16 16.63
N MET A 258 18.41 15.05 16.14
CA MET A 258 19.52 14.34 16.79
C MET A 258 20.78 14.62 15.97
N GLU A 259 21.75 15.27 16.60
CA GLU A 259 23.07 15.57 16.07
C GLU A 259 23.85 14.27 15.79
N ASP A 260 24.33 14.13 14.55
CA ASP A 260 25.16 13.02 14.09
C ASP A 260 26.64 13.38 14.34
N GLU A 261 27.21 12.87 15.44
CA GLU A 261 28.66 12.83 15.62
C GLU A 261 29.23 11.59 14.92
N GLY A 262 30.05 11.85 13.90
CA GLY A 262 30.44 10.86 12.92
C GLY A 262 31.30 9.73 13.43
N ASN A 263 31.23 8.61 12.70
CA ASN A 263 32.41 7.81 12.45
C ASN A 263 32.32 7.08 11.11
N THR A 264 33.33 7.34 10.28
CA THR A 264 33.55 6.78 8.95
C THR A 264 33.81 5.28 8.98
N GLY A 265 33.03 4.51 8.22
CA GLY A 265 33.26 3.08 7.99
C GLY A 265 32.60 2.62 6.69
N ILE A 266 33.26 2.89 5.57
CA ILE A 266 32.82 2.49 4.23
C ILE A 266 32.88 0.96 4.12
N ILE A 267 31.72 0.31 3.97
CA ILE A 267 31.59 -0.99 3.32
C ILE A 267 30.67 -0.77 2.12
N GLN A 268 31.30 -0.57 0.95
CA GLN A 268 30.62 -0.57 -0.34
C GLN A 268 30.17 -2.00 -0.65
N THR A 269 28.87 -2.25 -0.51
CA THR A 269 28.22 -3.36 -1.22
C THR A 269 27.68 -2.77 -2.52
N GLU A 270 28.36 -3.09 -3.63
CA GLU A 270 28.01 -2.64 -4.98
C GLU A 270 26.61 -3.13 -5.38
N VAL A 271 25.60 -2.27 -5.19
CA VAL A 271 24.33 -2.36 -5.91
C VAL A 271 24.54 -1.59 -7.20
N GLY A 272 24.46 -2.29 -8.34
CA GLY A 272 24.69 -1.72 -9.68
C GLY A 272 23.86 -0.47 -9.92
N VAL A 273 24.53 0.68 -9.94
CA VAL A 273 23.93 1.97 -10.28
C VAL A 273 23.77 2.01 -11.80
N GLU A 274 22.58 1.66 -12.32
CA GLU A 274 22.19 2.10 -13.66
C GLU A 274 22.15 3.64 -13.64
N THR A 275 23.20 4.26 -14.17
CA THR A 275 23.34 5.70 -14.28
C THR A 275 22.22 6.25 -15.16
N LEU A 276 21.35 7.08 -14.59
CA LEU A 276 20.44 7.94 -15.36
C LEU A 276 21.25 8.68 -16.44
N ASP A 277 20.87 8.52 -17.71
CA ASP A 277 21.55 9.16 -18.84
C ASP A 277 21.80 10.64 -18.56
N THR A 278 23.06 11.05 -18.54
CA THR A 278 23.47 12.44 -18.40
C THR A 278 23.31 13.14 -19.75
N PHE A 279 22.12 13.66 -20.02
CA PHE A 279 21.89 14.61 -21.10
C PHE A 279 21.50 15.97 -20.52
N ASP A 280 21.83 17.01 -21.27
CA ASP A 280 21.51 18.40 -20.92
C ASP A 280 20.00 18.65 -20.98
N THR A 281 19.43 19.04 -19.84
CA THR A 281 18.01 19.37 -19.68
C THR A 281 17.72 20.86 -19.75
N SER A 282 18.73 21.72 -19.85
CA SER A 282 18.56 23.18 -19.81
C SER A 282 17.74 23.76 -20.98
N CYS A 283 17.61 23.01 -22.07
CA CYS A 283 16.83 23.39 -23.24
C CYS A 283 15.32 23.14 -23.09
N PHE A 284 14.89 22.46 -22.03
CA PHE A 284 13.47 22.19 -21.79
C PHE A 284 12.90 23.29 -20.93
N SER A 285 11.72 23.76 -21.31
CA SER A 285 10.95 24.73 -20.54
C SER A 285 9.48 24.36 -20.61
N GLY A 286 8.83 24.35 -19.46
CA GLY A 286 7.37 24.39 -19.36
C GLY A 286 6.92 25.78 -18.92
N ASN A 287 5.61 26.00 -18.88
CA ASN A 287 5.06 27.27 -18.39
C ASN A 287 5.06 27.37 -16.85
N LEU A 288 5.13 26.25 -16.16
CA LEU A 288 5.27 26.19 -14.71
C LEU A 288 6.76 26.21 -14.41
N HIS A 289 7.19 27.12 -13.56
CA HIS A 289 8.61 27.24 -13.23
C HIS A 289 9.01 26.22 -12.15
N TRP A 290 10.27 25.82 -12.17
CA TRP A 290 10.85 25.02 -11.11
C TRP A 290 11.32 25.94 -9.97
N ASP A 291 10.99 25.61 -8.73
CA ASP A 291 11.41 26.37 -7.55
C ASP A 291 11.39 25.48 -6.30
N GLU A 292 12.44 25.52 -5.48
CA GLU A 292 12.59 24.76 -4.23
C GLU A 292 11.92 25.43 -3.01
N GLY A 293 11.48 26.69 -3.13
CA GLY A 293 10.86 27.41 -2.03
C GLY A 293 9.55 26.78 -1.53
N GLU A 294 9.42 26.56 -0.22
CA GLU A 294 8.23 25.94 0.39
C GLU A 294 6.94 26.77 0.24
N ASN A 295 7.07 28.08 0.02
CA ASN A 295 5.95 29.01 -0.16
C ASN A 295 5.84 29.52 -1.60
N SER A 296 6.62 28.96 -2.52
CA SER A 296 6.57 29.34 -3.93
C SER A 296 5.25 28.94 -4.55
N ARG A 297 4.70 29.81 -5.39
CA ARG A 297 3.39 29.64 -6.04
C ARG A 297 3.54 29.28 -7.49
N ASN A 298 2.61 28.50 -8.02
CA ASN A 298 2.62 28.11 -9.42
C ASN A 298 3.97 27.51 -9.85
N CYS A 299 4.50 26.60 -9.03
CA CYS A 299 5.78 25.95 -9.28
C CYS A 299 5.68 24.42 -9.15
N TYR A 300 6.72 23.76 -9.66
CA TYR A 300 6.91 22.33 -9.46
C TYR A 300 8.31 22.01 -8.93
N GLN A 301 8.41 20.86 -8.29
CA GLN A 301 9.66 20.27 -7.80
C GLN A 301 9.69 18.78 -8.15
N ILE A 302 10.87 18.18 -8.02
CA ILE A 302 11.03 16.73 -8.12
C ILE A 302 11.26 16.20 -6.71
N PRO A 303 10.30 15.47 -6.11
CA PRO A 303 10.49 14.91 -4.78
C PRO A 303 11.56 13.81 -4.80
N ASP A 304 12.21 13.57 -3.66
CA ASP A 304 13.27 12.56 -3.48
C ASP A 304 12.79 11.10 -3.66
N GLY A 305 11.48 10.89 -3.67
CA GLY A 305 10.85 9.58 -3.85
C GLY A 305 10.57 8.82 -2.55
N ASN A 306 11.14 9.25 -1.41
CA ASN A 306 11.06 8.53 -0.13
C ASN A 306 9.62 8.40 0.40
N ASN A 307 8.80 9.42 0.11
CA ASN A 307 7.40 9.45 0.52
C ASN A 307 6.53 8.37 -0.15
N PHE A 308 6.96 7.82 -1.30
CA PHE A 308 6.16 6.84 -2.06
C PHE A 308 6.47 5.38 -1.70
N LYS A 309 7.51 5.12 -0.88
CA LYS A 309 7.90 3.77 -0.44
C LYS A 309 8.18 2.79 -1.59
N VAL A 310 8.62 3.29 -2.74
CA VAL A 310 9.08 2.51 -3.90
C VAL A 310 10.60 2.60 -3.95
N ARG A 311 11.30 1.47 -4.15
CA ARG A 311 12.76 1.41 -4.17
C ARG A 311 13.30 1.79 -5.56
N GLY A 312 14.47 2.42 -5.59
CA GLY A 312 15.25 2.66 -6.80
C GLY A 312 15.08 4.05 -7.42
N ASN A 313 15.91 4.34 -8.40
CA ASN A 313 15.91 5.61 -9.14
C ASN A 313 14.73 5.69 -10.12
N PHE A 314 14.37 6.91 -10.51
CA PHE A 314 13.36 7.14 -11.55
C PHE A 314 13.84 6.61 -12.90
N LEU A 315 12.94 6.00 -13.68
CA LEU A 315 13.24 5.48 -15.01
C LEU A 315 13.50 6.61 -16.02
N THR A 316 12.92 7.79 -15.79
CA THR A 316 12.95 8.95 -16.67
C THR A 316 13.26 10.23 -15.88
N LYS A 317 13.65 11.30 -16.58
CA LYS A 317 13.80 12.64 -15.99
C LYS A 317 12.57 13.49 -16.30
N LEU A 318 11.92 14.05 -15.29
CA LEU A 318 10.95 15.13 -15.50
C LEU A 318 11.71 16.39 -15.94
N VAL A 319 11.38 16.94 -17.11
CA VAL A 319 12.12 18.09 -17.66
C VAL A 319 11.29 19.37 -17.78
N ALA A 320 9.97 19.26 -17.76
CA ALA A 320 9.05 20.39 -17.87
C ALA A 320 7.67 20.00 -17.34
N VAL A 321 6.91 21.01 -16.91
CA VAL A 321 5.50 20.91 -16.54
C VAL A 321 4.74 22.06 -17.17
N ASP A 322 3.62 21.77 -17.84
CA ASP A 322 2.70 22.79 -18.34
C ASP A 322 1.38 22.77 -17.59
N TRP A 323 0.91 23.94 -17.19
CA TRP A 323 -0.41 24.25 -16.66
C TRP A 323 -1.22 25.02 -17.69
N LEU A 324 -2.11 24.33 -18.40
CA LEU A 324 -2.81 24.84 -19.58
C LEU A 324 -4.30 25.00 -19.30
N LYS A 325 -4.94 25.91 -20.04
CA LYS A 325 -6.40 26.07 -20.06
C LYS A 325 -6.94 26.23 -21.48
N SER A 326 -8.18 25.78 -21.68
CA SER A 326 -8.92 25.96 -22.92
C SER A 326 -10.43 25.94 -22.67
N THR A 327 -11.20 26.36 -23.66
CA THR A 327 -12.67 26.21 -23.68
C THR A 327 -13.10 24.80 -24.10
N LYS A 328 -12.19 24.01 -24.68
CA LYS A 328 -12.41 22.62 -25.09
C LYS A 328 -11.42 21.69 -24.38
N ARG A 329 -11.71 20.39 -24.35
CA ARG A 329 -10.75 19.36 -23.91
C ARG A 329 -9.48 19.42 -24.76
N MET A 330 -8.32 19.27 -24.12
CA MET A 330 -6.99 19.39 -24.73
C MET A 330 -6.41 17.99 -24.93
N ASP A 331 -6.71 17.39 -26.08
CA ASP A 331 -6.22 16.08 -26.48
C ASP A 331 -4.97 16.21 -27.36
N HIS A 332 -4.04 15.27 -27.22
CA HIS A 332 -2.81 15.23 -28.01
C HIS A 332 -1.99 16.52 -27.88
N VAL A 333 -1.67 16.90 -26.64
CA VAL A 333 -0.95 18.13 -26.27
C VAL A 333 0.45 18.21 -26.84
N VAL A 334 1.05 17.08 -27.27
CA VAL A 334 2.31 17.09 -28.01
C VAL A 334 2.20 17.88 -29.33
N ARG A 335 1.00 18.15 -29.85
CA ARG A 335 0.80 19.05 -31.01
C ARG A 335 1.01 20.53 -30.69
N GLN A 336 1.02 20.92 -29.42
CA GLN A 336 1.30 22.30 -29.02
C GLN A 336 2.69 22.72 -29.50
N PRO A 337 2.82 23.79 -30.32
CA PRO A 337 4.10 24.20 -30.86
C PRO A 337 5.13 24.49 -29.78
N GLY A 338 6.31 23.88 -29.90
CA GLY A 338 7.43 24.13 -29.00
C GLY A 338 7.35 23.42 -27.65
N CYS A 339 6.40 22.51 -27.45
CA CYS A 339 6.32 21.71 -26.23
C CYS A 339 7.60 20.88 -26.00
N ALA A 340 7.87 20.52 -24.75
CA ALA A 340 9.12 19.85 -24.38
C ALA A 340 9.30 18.49 -25.08
N ALA A 341 8.22 17.78 -25.42
CA ALA A 341 8.28 16.54 -26.19
C ALA A 341 8.79 16.75 -27.63
N GLN A 342 8.38 17.84 -28.30
CA GLN A 342 8.90 18.18 -29.64
C GLN A 342 10.39 18.53 -29.58
N VAL A 343 10.82 19.25 -28.53
CA VAL A 343 12.24 19.56 -28.30
C VAL A 343 13.04 18.27 -28.05
N ALA A 344 12.50 17.35 -27.25
CA ALA A 344 13.13 16.06 -26.94
C ALA A 344 13.30 15.20 -28.21
N SER A 345 12.26 15.15 -29.05
CA SER A 345 12.30 14.44 -30.34
C SER A 345 13.41 14.97 -31.26
N LYS A 346 13.58 16.30 -31.37
CA LYS A 346 14.68 16.93 -32.13
C LYS A 346 16.07 16.59 -31.58
N LYS A 347 16.17 16.29 -30.28
CA LYS A 347 17.40 15.82 -29.63
C LYS A 347 17.58 14.29 -29.69
N GLY A 348 16.67 13.57 -30.34
CA GLY A 348 16.72 12.11 -30.47
C GLY A 348 16.34 11.36 -29.19
N LEU A 349 15.73 12.04 -28.22
CA LEU A 349 15.30 11.48 -26.94
C LEU A 349 13.87 10.93 -27.04
N PHE A 350 13.52 10.01 -26.15
CA PHE A 350 12.18 9.50 -25.97
C PHE A 350 11.42 10.31 -24.90
N SER A 351 10.15 10.61 -25.15
CA SER A 351 9.27 11.27 -24.18
C SER A 351 8.08 10.41 -23.78
N LEU A 352 7.84 10.30 -22.48
CA LEU A 352 6.55 9.91 -21.93
C LEU A 352 5.85 11.18 -21.46
N VAL A 353 4.67 11.47 -22.00
CA VAL A 353 3.89 12.66 -21.67
C VAL A 353 2.64 12.22 -20.94
N ILE A 354 2.41 12.73 -19.73
CA ILE A 354 1.20 12.44 -18.96
C ILE A 354 0.42 13.75 -18.85
N ASN A 355 -0.76 13.79 -19.45
CA ASN A 355 -1.66 14.93 -19.46
C ASN A 355 -2.86 14.64 -18.57
N LEU A 356 -2.90 15.24 -17.38
CA LEU A 356 -4.06 15.15 -16.50
C LEU A 356 -5.10 16.17 -16.96
N GLN A 357 -6.15 15.66 -17.61
CA GLN A 357 -7.24 16.46 -18.13
C GLN A 357 -8.30 16.68 -17.06
N ILE A 358 -8.59 17.94 -16.80
CA ILE A 358 -9.52 18.37 -15.77
C ILE A 358 -10.70 19.06 -16.46
N PRO A 359 -11.86 18.39 -16.59
CA PRO A 359 -13.04 18.98 -17.20
C PRO A 359 -13.74 19.96 -16.26
N GLY A 360 -14.40 20.95 -16.84
CA GLY A 360 -15.12 21.99 -16.12
C GLY A 360 -15.69 23.03 -17.08
N SER A 361 -16.17 24.16 -16.56
CA SER A 361 -16.54 25.32 -17.39
C SER A 361 -15.35 25.91 -18.14
N THR A 362 -14.15 25.72 -17.58
CA THR A 362 -12.85 25.87 -18.25
C THR A 362 -12.16 24.52 -18.13
N HIS A 363 -11.66 23.99 -19.24
CA HIS A 363 -10.85 22.78 -19.24
C HIS A 363 -9.43 23.15 -18.85
N TYR A 364 -8.87 22.43 -17.89
CA TYR A 364 -7.46 22.56 -17.51
C TYR A 364 -6.69 21.29 -17.85
N SER A 365 -5.40 21.44 -18.13
CA SER A 365 -4.49 20.32 -18.37
C SER A 365 -3.20 20.55 -17.60
N MET A 366 -2.83 19.60 -16.75
CA MET A 366 -1.51 19.54 -16.13
C MET A 366 -0.68 18.49 -16.87
N VAL A 367 0.34 18.94 -17.59
CA VAL A 367 1.14 18.10 -18.49
C VAL A 367 2.53 17.89 -17.92
N PHE A 368 2.93 16.63 -17.75
CA PHE A 368 4.25 16.25 -17.25
C PHE A 368 5.08 15.64 -18.39
N TYR A 369 6.24 16.23 -18.67
CA TYR A 369 7.14 15.75 -19.71
C TYR A 369 8.30 14.96 -19.10
N HIS A 370 8.20 13.64 -19.19
CA HIS A 370 9.22 12.71 -18.76
C HIS A 370 10.09 12.31 -19.95
N VAL A 371 11.41 12.46 -19.85
CA VAL A 371 12.34 12.24 -20.96
C VAL A 371 13.42 11.22 -20.58
N LYS A 372 13.80 10.40 -21.56
CA LYS A 372 14.89 9.43 -21.47
C LYS A 372 15.64 9.33 -22.79
N LYS A 373 16.92 8.99 -22.78
CA LYS A 373 17.72 8.88 -24.00
C LYS A 373 17.19 7.79 -24.93
N GLN A 374 17.04 6.58 -24.41
CA GLN A 374 16.48 5.43 -25.11
C GLN A 374 15.71 4.56 -24.12
N VAL A 375 14.66 3.88 -24.60
CA VAL A 375 13.95 2.87 -23.80
C VAL A 375 14.70 1.55 -23.93
N GLU A 376 15.03 0.92 -22.81
CA GLU A 376 15.82 -0.31 -22.79
C GLU A 376 15.05 -1.47 -23.46
N PRO A 377 15.66 -2.19 -24.43
CA PRO A 377 15.02 -3.33 -25.06
C PRO A 377 14.63 -4.43 -24.05
N GLY A 378 13.42 -4.97 -24.17
CA GLY A 378 12.85 -5.99 -23.29
C GLY A 378 12.37 -5.47 -21.93
N SER A 379 12.63 -4.21 -21.59
CA SER A 379 12.19 -3.63 -20.32
C SER A 379 10.67 -3.55 -20.19
N LEU A 380 10.17 -3.52 -18.95
CA LEU A 380 8.74 -3.28 -18.68
C LEU A 380 8.28 -1.93 -19.27
N LEU A 381 9.14 -0.91 -19.28
CA LEU A 381 8.84 0.37 -19.90
C LEU A 381 8.66 0.24 -21.41
N GLN A 382 9.53 -0.51 -22.11
CA GLN A 382 9.34 -0.76 -23.54
C GLN A 382 8.03 -1.49 -23.81
N ARG A 383 7.77 -2.58 -23.06
CA ARG A 383 6.53 -3.35 -23.19
C ARG A 383 5.28 -2.51 -22.94
N PHE A 384 5.34 -1.56 -22.01
CA PHE A 384 4.26 -0.61 -21.76
C PHE A 384 4.10 0.40 -22.91
N VAL A 385 5.20 0.93 -23.43
CA VAL A 385 5.20 1.91 -24.53
C VAL A 385 4.65 1.29 -25.81
N ASP A 386 5.08 0.08 -26.15
CA ASP A 386 4.73 -0.61 -27.39
C ASP A 386 3.53 -1.58 -27.24
N GLY A 387 2.99 -1.71 -26.02
CA GLY A 387 1.85 -2.59 -25.71
C GLY A 387 0.52 -2.09 -26.26
N ASP A 388 -0.57 -2.79 -25.94
CA ASP A 388 -1.93 -2.35 -26.22
C ASP A 388 -2.56 -1.61 -25.03
N ASP A 389 -3.74 -1.05 -25.23
CA ASP A 389 -4.42 -0.25 -24.20
C ASP A 389 -4.90 -1.12 -23.03
N GLU A 390 -5.21 -2.40 -23.25
CA GLU A 390 -5.55 -3.33 -22.17
C GLU A 390 -4.35 -3.54 -21.25
N PHE A 391 -3.18 -3.81 -21.81
CA PHE A 391 -1.94 -3.89 -21.07
C PHE A 391 -1.65 -2.58 -20.35
N ARG A 392 -1.72 -1.42 -21.02
CA ARG A 392 -1.44 -0.13 -20.36
C ARG A 392 -2.41 0.17 -19.22
N ASN A 393 -3.71 -0.06 -19.43
CA ASN A 393 -4.73 0.20 -18.41
C ASN A 393 -4.60 -0.70 -17.19
N THR A 394 -4.17 -1.95 -17.38
CA THR A 394 -3.92 -2.87 -16.26
C THR A 394 -2.61 -2.61 -15.53
N ARG A 395 -1.74 -1.74 -16.05
CA ARG A 395 -0.37 -1.55 -15.55
C ARG A 395 -0.07 -0.13 -15.06
N LEU A 396 -0.70 0.90 -15.62
CA LEU A 396 -0.43 2.28 -15.23
C LEU A 396 -0.92 2.55 -13.79
N LYS A 397 0.01 2.94 -12.90
CA LYS A 397 -0.28 3.30 -11.51
C LYS A 397 0.06 4.76 -11.22
N LEU A 398 -0.69 5.33 -10.29
CA LEU A 398 -0.42 6.64 -9.68
C LEU A 398 -0.39 6.47 -8.16
N ILE A 399 0.60 7.06 -7.51
CA ILE A 399 0.66 7.20 -6.05
C ILE A 399 0.55 8.69 -5.74
N PRO A 400 -0.61 9.16 -5.26
CA PRO A 400 -0.74 10.53 -4.79
C PRO A 400 -0.24 10.66 -3.35
N SER A 401 0.17 11.85 -2.97
CA SER A 401 0.38 12.24 -1.57
C SER A 401 0.11 13.75 -1.45
N VAL A 402 -0.39 14.18 -0.30
CA VAL A 402 -0.69 15.60 -0.04
C VAL A 402 0.10 16.08 1.17
N PRO A 403 1.39 16.45 0.98
CA PRO A 403 2.24 16.96 2.05
C PRO A 403 1.63 18.17 2.77
N LYS A 404 1.00 19.11 2.04
CA LYS A 404 0.36 20.31 2.60
C LYS A 404 -1.09 20.38 2.12
N GLY A 405 -2.02 20.44 3.07
CA GLY A 405 -3.44 20.51 2.80
C GLY A 405 -4.28 20.12 4.01
N SER A 406 -5.55 20.50 4.00
CA SER A 406 -6.48 20.16 5.07
C SER A 406 -6.63 18.65 5.20
N TRP A 407 -6.94 18.18 6.40
CA TRP A 407 -7.11 16.75 6.67
C TRP A 407 -8.17 16.10 5.78
N ILE A 408 -9.27 16.82 5.48
CA ILE A 408 -10.32 16.33 4.59
C ILE A 408 -9.80 16.10 3.17
N VAL A 409 -8.96 17.00 2.65
CA VAL A 409 -8.35 16.84 1.32
C VAL A 409 -7.37 15.67 1.31
N ARG A 410 -6.49 15.58 2.32
CA ARG A 410 -5.55 14.46 2.47
C ARG A 410 -6.28 13.10 2.51
N GLN A 411 -7.40 13.04 3.22
CA GLN A 411 -8.22 11.83 3.34
C GLN A 411 -8.91 11.46 2.01
N SER A 412 -9.41 12.45 1.27
CA SER A 412 -10.12 12.24 0.01
C SER A 412 -9.19 11.83 -1.14
N VAL A 413 -8.01 12.45 -1.22
CA VAL A 413 -6.97 12.08 -2.20
C VAL A 413 -6.34 10.73 -1.84
N GLY A 414 -6.09 10.51 -0.55
CA GLY A 414 -5.41 9.32 -0.05
C GLY A 414 -3.90 9.31 -0.35
N SER A 415 -3.25 8.23 0.07
CA SER A 415 -1.82 7.97 -0.19
C SER A 415 -1.53 6.56 -0.72
N SER A 416 -2.60 5.83 -1.04
CA SER A 416 -2.49 4.47 -1.56
C SER A 416 -2.30 4.51 -3.08
N PRO A 417 -1.42 3.65 -3.64
CA PRO A 417 -1.32 3.48 -5.08
C PRO A 417 -2.67 3.10 -5.69
N CYS A 418 -3.05 3.72 -6.81
CA CYS A 418 -4.21 3.37 -7.61
C CYS A 418 -3.79 2.91 -9.00
N LEU A 419 -4.52 1.95 -9.57
CA LEU A 419 -4.38 1.58 -10.98
C LEU A 419 -5.12 2.62 -11.82
N LEU A 420 -4.39 3.65 -12.24
CA LEU A 420 -4.95 4.84 -12.89
C LEU A 420 -5.76 4.46 -14.12
N GLY A 421 -5.22 3.60 -15.00
CA GLY A 421 -5.91 3.17 -16.22
C GLY A 421 -7.12 2.25 -16.01
N LYS A 422 -7.39 1.80 -14.78
CA LYS A 422 -8.66 1.16 -14.40
C LYS A 422 -9.64 2.12 -13.70
N ALA A 423 -9.13 3.21 -13.15
CA ALA A 423 -9.89 4.13 -12.32
C ALA A 423 -10.52 5.28 -13.12
N VAL A 424 -9.86 5.69 -14.20
CA VAL A 424 -10.26 6.75 -15.12
C VAL A 424 -9.94 6.34 -16.55
N ASP A 425 -10.59 6.99 -17.51
CA ASP A 425 -10.38 6.73 -18.92
C ASP A 425 -9.04 7.33 -19.35
N CYS A 426 -8.23 6.52 -20.02
CA CYS A 426 -6.92 6.93 -20.52
C CYS A 426 -6.89 6.74 -22.03
N THR A 427 -6.51 7.78 -22.76
CA THR A 427 -6.24 7.71 -24.21
C THR A 427 -4.73 7.70 -24.44
N TYR A 428 -4.24 6.71 -25.18
CA TYR A 428 -2.82 6.53 -25.43
C TYR A 428 -2.47 6.91 -26.86
N ILE A 429 -1.53 7.83 -27.03
CA ILE A 429 -1.13 8.33 -28.34
C ILE A 429 0.36 8.05 -28.54
N ARG A 430 0.65 7.06 -29.37
CA ARG A 430 2.03 6.65 -29.70
C ARG A 430 2.50 7.36 -30.95
N GLY A 431 3.47 8.27 -30.81
CA GLY A 431 4.27 8.77 -31.93
C GLY A 431 5.56 7.96 -32.10
N GLU A 432 6.49 8.37 -32.97
CA GLU A 432 7.76 7.64 -33.12
C GLU A 432 8.66 7.74 -31.87
N LYS A 433 8.80 8.95 -31.32
CA LYS A 433 9.69 9.28 -30.20
C LYS A 433 8.96 9.61 -28.90
N TYR A 434 7.64 9.40 -28.84
CA TYR A 434 6.91 9.63 -27.61
C TYR A 434 5.73 8.68 -27.45
N LEU A 435 5.29 8.54 -26.20
CA LEU A 435 3.96 8.07 -25.83
C LEU A 435 3.31 9.17 -24.99
N GLU A 436 2.14 9.63 -25.41
CA GLU A 436 1.30 10.54 -24.62
C GLU A 436 0.14 9.75 -23.99
N ILE A 437 -0.18 10.08 -22.75
CA ILE A 437 -1.26 9.51 -21.96
C ILE A 437 -2.17 10.65 -21.53
N ASP A 438 -3.31 10.78 -22.20
CA ASP A 438 -4.39 11.68 -21.82
C ASP A 438 -5.25 11.00 -20.77
N VAL A 439 -5.23 11.52 -19.55
CA VAL A 439 -5.93 10.96 -18.38
C VAL A 439 -7.17 11.82 -18.10
N ASP A 440 -8.35 11.32 -18.44
CA ASP A 440 -9.62 12.05 -18.25
C ASP A 440 -10.15 11.86 -16.83
N ILE A 441 -9.83 12.81 -15.94
CA ILE A 441 -10.27 12.76 -14.54
C ILE A 441 -11.81 12.83 -14.42
N GLY A 442 -12.48 13.44 -15.39
CA GLY A 442 -13.94 13.57 -15.38
C GLY A 442 -14.70 12.30 -15.71
N SER A 443 -14.03 11.28 -16.27
CA SER A 443 -14.69 10.01 -16.57
C SER A 443 -15.09 9.22 -15.32
N SER A 444 -14.53 9.56 -14.16
CA SER A 444 -14.82 8.94 -12.87
C SER A 444 -15.55 9.89 -11.93
N THR A 445 -16.73 9.47 -11.47
CA THR A 445 -17.52 10.24 -10.49
C THR A 445 -16.78 10.41 -9.17
N VAL A 446 -15.99 9.42 -8.76
CA VAL A 446 -15.17 9.49 -7.55
C VAL A 446 -14.02 10.48 -7.74
N ALA A 447 -13.28 10.39 -8.85
CA ALA A 447 -12.16 11.29 -9.10
C ALA A 447 -12.62 12.74 -9.28
N ASN A 448 -13.73 12.96 -9.99
CA ASN A 448 -14.36 14.27 -10.13
C ASN A 448 -14.86 14.83 -8.79
N GLY A 449 -15.37 13.98 -7.89
CA GLY A 449 -15.74 14.38 -6.53
C GLY A 449 -14.54 14.84 -5.70
N VAL A 450 -13.41 14.12 -5.78
CA VAL A 450 -12.14 14.53 -5.14
C VAL A 450 -11.63 15.84 -5.72
N LEU A 451 -11.69 15.99 -7.05
CA LEU A 451 -11.28 17.20 -7.75
C LEU A 451 -12.05 18.44 -7.27
N GLY A 452 -13.38 18.33 -7.08
CA GLY A 452 -14.20 19.43 -6.56
C GLY A 452 -13.75 19.94 -5.19
N LEU A 453 -13.31 19.04 -4.31
CA LEU A 453 -12.73 19.41 -3.01
C LEU A 453 -11.36 20.08 -3.17
N VAL A 454 -10.51 19.53 -4.04
CA VAL A 454 -9.15 20.03 -4.32
C VAL A 454 -9.21 21.44 -4.91
N PHE A 455 -10.07 21.68 -5.90
CA PHE A 455 -10.17 22.96 -6.60
C PHE A 455 -10.58 24.12 -5.70
N GLY A 456 -11.40 23.87 -4.67
CA GLY A 456 -11.80 24.89 -3.70
C GLY A 456 -10.63 25.43 -2.87
N VAL A 457 -9.56 24.66 -2.71
CA VAL A 457 -8.41 25.00 -1.86
C VAL A 457 -7.06 24.86 -2.57
N ILE A 458 -7.04 24.71 -3.90
CA ILE A 458 -5.85 24.34 -4.68
C ILE A 458 -4.64 25.28 -4.46
N THR A 459 -4.90 26.55 -4.16
CA THR A 459 -3.86 27.55 -3.88
C THR A 459 -3.14 27.34 -2.55
N SER A 460 -3.69 26.56 -1.61
CA SER A 460 -3.05 26.20 -0.33
C SER A 460 -2.45 24.80 -0.31
N LEU A 461 -2.61 24.03 -1.40
CA LEU A 461 -2.17 22.64 -1.48
C LEU A 461 -0.74 22.49 -2.00
N VAL A 462 -0.06 21.48 -1.46
CA VAL A 462 1.10 20.85 -2.08
C VAL A 462 0.74 19.39 -2.33
N VAL A 463 0.89 18.95 -3.58
CA VAL A 463 0.51 17.61 -4.03
C VAL A 463 1.71 16.94 -4.69
N ASP A 464 2.04 15.76 -4.19
CA ASP A 464 3.05 14.86 -4.71
C ASP A 464 2.37 13.78 -5.55
N MET A 465 2.87 13.52 -6.75
CA MET A 465 2.39 12.49 -7.65
C MET A 465 3.57 11.67 -8.16
N ALA A 466 3.49 10.35 -8.00
CA ALA A 466 4.46 9.42 -8.58
C ALA A 466 3.77 8.46 -9.54
N PHE A 467 4.33 8.33 -10.73
CA PHE A 467 3.83 7.44 -11.78
C PHE A 467 4.72 6.20 -11.87
N LEU A 468 4.12 5.04 -12.07
CA LEU A 468 4.84 3.78 -12.21
C LEU A 468 4.06 2.76 -13.03
N ILE A 469 4.76 1.72 -13.46
CA ILE A 469 4.19 0.58 -14.17
C ILE A 469 4.13 -0.59 -13.18
N GLN A 470 2.95 -1.17 -13.01
CA GLN A 470 2.74 -2.31 -12.14
C GLN A 470 3.55 -3.52 -12.62
N ALA A 471 4.40 -4.05 -11.75
CA ALA A 471 5.00 -5.36 -11.92
C ALA A 471 3.97 -6.44 -11.52
N ILE A 472 3.91 -7.50 -12.31
CA ILE A 472 3.12 -8.71 -12.04
C ILE A 472 4.06 -9.92 -12.01
N GLY A 473 5.00 -10.00 -12.96
CA GLY A 473 6.01 -11.06 -13.00
C GLY A 473 7.15 -10.84 -12.01
N SER A 474 7.80 -11.92 -11.58
CA SER A 474 9.01 -11.81 -10.74
C SER A 474 10.18 -11.17 -11.48
N ASP A 475 10.24 -11.33 -12.80
CA ASP A 475 11.20 -10.67 -13.72
C ASP A 475 10.95 -9.16 -13.88
N GLU A 476 9.76 -8.69 -13.50
CA GLU A 476 9.37 -7.28 -13.55
C GLU A 476 9.69 -6.53 -12.24
N LEU A 477 10.07 -7.27 -11.20
CA LEU A 477 10.40 -6.71 -9.88
C LEU A 477 11.90 -6.38 -9.77
N PRO A 478 12.28 -5.36 -8.97
CA PRO A 478 11.38 -4.48 -8.20
C PRO A 478 10.64 -3.46 -9.07
N GLU A 479 9.45 -3.03 -8.63
CA GLU A 479 8.75 -1.90 -9.25
C GLU A 479 9.62 -0.64 -9.17
N ARG A 480 9.70 0.12 -10.27
CA ARG A 480 10.43 1.39 -10.36
C ARG A 480 9.49 2.50 -10.77
N LEU A 481 9.68 3.68 -10.18
CA LEU A 481 8.93 4.87 -10.56
C LEU A 481 9.36 5.32 -11.96
N ILE A 482 8.40 5.62 -12.83
CA ILE A 482 8.66 6.34 -14.08
C ILE A 482 9.29 7.69 -13.73
N GLY A 483 8.68 8.39 -12.80
CA GLY A 483 9.11 9.66 -12.25
C GLY A 483 8.08 10.18 -11.26
N ALA A 484 8.44 11.26 -10.58
CA ALA A 484 7.56 11.93 -9.63
C ALA A 484 7.62 13.44 -9.80
N VAL A 485 6.58 14.11 -9.33
CA VAL A 485 6.43 15.56 -9.37
C VAL A 485 5.74 16.02 -8.10
N ARG A 486 6.21 17.15 -7.56
CA ARG A 486 5.54 17.92 -6.53
C ARG A 486 5.02 19.19 -7.17
N ILE A 487 3.74 19.48 -6.95
CA ILE A 487 3.07 20.67 -7.45
C ILE A 487 2.62 21.50 -6.26
N ALA A 488 2.96 22.79 -6.26
CA ALA A 488 2.72 23.67 -5.12
C ALA A 488 1.87 24.89 -5.51
N HIS A 489 0.85 25.15 -4.68
CA HIS A 489 0.15 26.43 -4.62
C HIS A 489 -0.32 26.93 -5.99
N ILE A 490 -1.04 26.06 -6.72
CA ILE A 490 -1.49 26.35 -8.09
C ILE A 490 -2.69 27.30 -8.07
N GLU A 491 -2.60 28.36 -8.86
CA GLU A 491 -3.69 29.29 -9.12
C GLU A 491 -4.34 28.94 -10.47
N LEU A 492 -5.67 28.82 -10.50
CA LEU A 492 -6.39 28.49 -11.75
C LEU A 492 -6.23 29.59 -12.82
N SER A 493 -6.12 30.85 -12.39
CA SER A 493 -5.93 31.99 -13.28
C SER A 493 -4.58 32.00 -14.00
N SER A 494 -3.55 31.39 -13.41
CA SER A 494 -2.18 31.36 -13.97
C SER A 494 -2.03 30.41 -15.16
N ALA A 495 -3.00 29.52 -15.39
CA ALA A 495 -3.00 28.61 -16.53
C ALA A 495 -2.90 29.37 -17.85
N VAL A 496 -2.01 28.91 -18.73
CA VAL A 496 -1.76 29.50 -20.05
C VAL A 496 -2.75 28.96 -21.07
N LEU A 497 -3.24 29.80 -21.97
CA LEU A 497 -4.17 29.37 -23.01
C LEU A 497 -3.46 28.40 -23.98
N ALA A 498 -4.03 27.22 -24.18
CA ALA A 498 -3.46 26.20 -25.05
C ALA A 498 -3.59 26.60 -26.52
N ASP A 499 -2.50 26.52 -27.27
CA ASP A 499 -2.45 26.74 -28.72
C ASP A 499 -2.30 25.40 -29.44
N ILE A 500 -3.34 24.57 -29.36
CA ILE A 500 -3.38 23.25 -29.99
C ILE A 500 -4.13 23.36 -31.32
N PRO A 501 -3.50 23.04 -32.46
CA PRO A 501 -4.16 23.08 -33.76
C PRO A 501 -5.39 22.16 -33.81
N ASP A 502 -6.55 22.69 -34.25
CA ASP A 502 -7.79 21.92 -34.42
C ASP A 502 -7.65 20.81 -35.49
N THR A 503 -6.67 20.92 -36.40
CA THR A 503 -6.42 19.94 -37.48
C THR A 503 -5.17 19.09 -37.19
N PRO A 504 -5.23 17.76 -37.37
CA PRO A 504 -4.02 16.95 -37.36
C PRO A 504 -3.05 17.42 -38.47
N PRO A 505 -1.73 17.36 -38.25
CA PRO A 505 -0.77 17.70 -39.30
C PRO A 505 -1.05 16.85 -40.54
N SER A 506 -1.11 17.48 -41.71
CA SER A 506 -1.19 16.75 -42.99
C SER A 506 0.04 15.87 -43.12
N GLU A 507 -0.16 14.56 -43.29
CA GLU A 507 0.90 13.56 -43.51
C GLU A 507 1.85 13.90 -44.65
#